data_AF-A0A419K9K0-F1
#
_entry.id   AF-A0A419K9K0-F1
#
_cell.length_a   1.000
_cell.length_b   1.000
_cell.length_c   1.000
_cell.angle_alpha   90.00
_cell.angle_beta   90.00
_cell.angle_gamma   90.00
#
_symmetry.space_group_name_H-M   'P 1'
#
loop_
_entity.id
_entity.type
_entity.pdbx_description
1 polymer ?
#
loop_
_entity_poly.entity_id
_entity_poly.type
_entity_poly.pdbx_seq_one_letter_code
_entity_poly.pdbx_strand_id
1 'polypeptide(L)'
;MKVKGEKKIKVIRSFSRNAILDTDRKYGLKRGDVAFLEDGSGGGASTAELLASKGVATVICSKELSHFAADKFFESGIPTFSTGEIPLLLKGESEGEGDFAFVDERLLNGKVAEWKKERKRGKAEVNVVFIV
;
A
#
# COMPACT_ATOMS: atom_id res chain seq x y z
N MET A 1 -23.64 -16.46 2.02
CA MET A 1 -22.93 -16.35 0.72
C MET A 1 -21.59 -15.68 0.97
N LYS A 2 -20.45 -16.36 0.78
CA LYS A 2 -19.13 -15.73 0.84
C LYS A 2 -19.00 -14.82 -0.38
N VAL A 3 -18.90 -13.50 -0.19
CA VAL A 3 -18.55 -12.58 -1.28
C VAL A 3 -17.12 -12.91 -1.68
N LYS A 4 -16.96 -13.81 -2.65
CA LYS A 4 -15.68 -14.29 -3.16
C LYS A 4 -15.05 -13.19 -4.01
N GLY A 5 -14.07 -12.48 -3.45
CA GLY A 5 -13.27 -11.52 -4.21
C GLY A 5 -12.83 -10.27 -3.46
N GLU A 6 -13.04 -10.18 -2.14
CA GLU A 6 -12.64 -9.01 -1.36
C GLU A 6 -11.50 -9.35 -0.41
N LYS A 7 -10.50 -8.48 -0.33
CA LYS A 7 -9.39 -8.57 0.61
C LYS A 7 -9.57 -7.54 1.72
N LYS A 8 -9.51 -8.00 2.97
CA LYS A 8 -9.45 -7.13 4.15
C LYS A 8 -8.09 -6.46 4.23
N ILE A 9 -8.06 -5.15 4.40
CA ILE A 9 -6.86 -4.33 4.46
C ILE A 9 -6.84 -3.51 5.75
N LYS A 10 -5.65 -3.06 6.16
CA LYS A 10 -5.45 -2.31 7.40
C LYS A 10 -5.57 -0.82 7.13
N VAL A 11 -6.36 -0.11 7.92
CA VAL A 11 -6.49 1.35 7.84
C VAL A 11 -5.50 1.98 8.80
N ILE A 12 -4.75 2.95 8.30
CA ILE A 12 -3.85 3.79 9.07
C ILE A 12 -4.29 5.23 8.82
N ARG A 13 -4.96 5.82 9.80
CA ARG A 13 -5.60 7.15 9.66
C ARG A 13 -4.61 8.28 9.39
N SER A 14 -3.40 8.17 9.94
CA SER A 14 -2.33 9.14 9.76
C SER A 14 -1.07 8.43 9.35
N PHE A 15 -0.44 8.85 8.24
CA PHE A 15 0.85 8.30 7.81
C PHE A 15 1.99 8.77 8.73
N SER A 16 2.05 8.23 9.93
CA SER A 16 3.05 8.55 10.95
C SER A 16 3.61 7.30 11.60
N ARG A 17 4.81 7.41 12.17
CA ARG A 17 5.47 6.32 12.90
C ARG A 17 4.58 5.76 14.01
N ASN A 18 3.97 6.63 14.82
CA ASN A 18 3.12 6.20 15.93
C ASN A 18 1.90 5.43 15.44
N ALA A 19 1.20 5.93 14.43
CA ALA A 19 0.03 5.24 13.87
C ALA A 19 0.39 3.85 13.32
N ILE A 20 1.50 3.74 12.58
CA ILE A 20 1.96 2.44 12.05
C ILE A 20 2.26 1.45 13.18
N LEU A 21 2.97 1.90 14.22
CA LEU A 21 3.31 1.05 15.37
C LEU A 21 2.07 0.67 16.19
N ASP A 22 1.10 1.56 16.32
CA ASP A 22 -0.16 1.29 17.01
C ASP A 22 -1.00 0.26 16.25
N THR A 23 -1.16 0.42 14.93
CA THR A 23 -1.84 -0.56 14.07
C THR A 23 -1.16 -1.93 14.12
N ASP A 24 0.19 -1.96 14.08
CA ASP A 24 0.96 -3.21 14.19
C ASP A 24 0.78 -3.87 15.56
N ARG A 25 0.79 -3.10 16.65
CA ARG A 25 0.57 -3.64 18.01
C ARG A 25 -0.85 -4.18 18.19
N LYS A 26 -1.85 -3.48 17.69
CA LYS A 26 -3.27 -3.86 17.83
C LYS A 26 -3.64 -5.07 16.96
N TYR A 27 -3.16 -5.09 15.71
CA TYR A 27 -3.68 -6.00 14.70
C TYR A 27 -2.63 -6.83 13.96
N GLY A 28 -1.34 -6.52 14.15
CA GLY A 28 -0.23 -7.08 13.40
C GLY A 28 -0.21 -6.62 11.93
N LEU A 29 0.98 -6.28 11.45
CA LEU A 29 1.29 -6.13 10.04
C LEU A 29 2.06 -7.38 9.58
N LYS A 30 1.49 -8.11 8.62
CA LYS A 30 2.07 -9.35 8.11
C LYS A 30 2.53 -9.18 6.67
N ARG A 31 3.44 -10.06 6.27
CA ARG A 31 3.91 -10.13 4.89
C ARG A 31 2.74 -10.37 3.94
N GLY A 32 2.57 -9.47 2.96
CA GLY A 32 1.46 -9.56 2.00
C GLY A 32 0.22 -8.73 2.36
N ASP A 33 0.24 -8.05 3.50
CA ASP A 33 -0.82 -7.13 3.88
C ASP A 33 -0.81 -5.89 2.98
N VAL A 34 -1.99 -5.28 2.88
CA VAL A 34 -2.21 -4.02 2.20
C VAL A 34 -2.52 -2.98 3.26
N ALA A 35 -1.83 -1.85 3.20
CA ALA A 35 -2.06 -0.72 4.08
C ALA A 35 -2.82 0.36 3.33
N PHE A 36 -3.91 0.85 3.91
CA PHE A 36 -4.60 2.05 3.46
C PHE A 36 -4.21 3.23 4.34
N LEU A 37 -3.72 4.30 3.71
CA LEU A 37 -3.40 5.57 4.35
C LEU A 37 -4.53 6.56 4.06
N GLU A 38 -5.28 6.91 5.11
CA GLU A 38 -6.36 7.91 4.99
C GLU A 38 -5.77 9.30 4.76
N ASP A 39 -4.72 9.64 5.50
CA ASP A 39 -3.91 10.83 5.25
C ASP A 39 -2.43 10.47 5.00
N GLY A 40 -2.05 10.48 3.72
CA GLY A 40 -0.69 10.22 3.25
C GLY A 40 0.29 11.38 3.43
N SER A 41 -0.16 12.57 3.82
CA SER A 41 0.69 13.77 3.88
C SER A 41 1.64 13.81 5.09
N GLY A 42 1.32 13.06 6.15
CA GLY A 42 2.00 13.15 7.45
C GLY A 42 3.36 12.46 7.55
N GLY A 43 3.82 11.76 6.50
CA GLY A 43 5.00 10.91 6.56
C GLY A 43 5.93 11.04 5.36
N GLY A 44 7.22 10.85 5.63
CA GLY A 44 8.29 10.88 4.63
C GLY A 44 8.95 9.51 4.42
N ALA A 45 10.16 9.52 3.86
CA ALA A 45 10.94 8.31 3.58
C ALA A 45 11.09 7.38 4.81
N SER A 46 11.40 7.90 6.00
CA SER A 46 11.56 7.06 7.20
C SER A 46 10.27 6.37 7.63
N THR A 47 9.12 7.01 7.42
CA THR A 47 7.81 6.42 7.71
C THR A 47 7.47 5.33 6.70
N ALA A 48 7.78 5.57 5.41
CA ALA A 48 7.63 4.57 4.36
C ALA A 48 8.52 3.34 4.59
N GLU A 49 9.77 3.55 4.99
CA GLU A 49 10.72 2.49 5.33
C GLU A 49 10.23 1.64 6.50
N LEU A 50 9.71 2.28 7.55
CA LEU A 50 9.12 1.56 8.68
C LEU A 50 7.98 0.67 8.20
N LEU A 51 7.04 1.21 7.42
CA LEU A 51 5.91 0.42 6.92
C LEU A 51 6.36 -0.73 6.01
N ALA A 52 7.37 -0.49 5.17
CA ALA A 52 7.99 -1.51 4.32
C ALA A 52 8.64 -2.63 5.14
N SER A 53 9.36 -2.28 6.21
CA SER A 53 10.01 -3.25 7.10
C SER A 53 9.02 -4.19 7.81
N LYS A 54 7.76 -3.77 7.94
CA LYS A 54 6.67 -4.59 8.51
C LYS A 54 6.11 -5.63 7.54
N GLY A 55 6.57 -5.65 6.29
CA GLY A 55 6.19 -6.65 5.29
C GLY A 55 4.95 -6.29 4.46
N VAL A 56 4.49 -5.03 4.53
CA VAL A 56 3.41 -4.54 3.68
C VAL A 56 3.79 -4.72 2.20
N ALA A 57 2.87 -5.28 1.42
CA ALA A 57 3.10 -5.60 0.02
C ALA A 57 2.50 -4.56 -0.94
N THR A 58 1.58 -3.73 -0.48
CA THR A 58 0.94 -2.68 -1.29
C THR A 58 0.41 -1.58 -0.38
N VAL A 59 0.53 -0.33 -0.82
CA VAL A 59 -0.02 0.83 -0.12
C VAL A 59 -1.09 1.47 -0.99
N ILE A 60 -2.22 1.83 -0.39
CA ILE A 60 -3.29 2.61 -1.02
C ILE A 60 -3.42 3.90 -0.22
N CYS A 61 -3.50 5.05 -0.89
CA CYS A 61 -3.60 6.35 -0.23
C CYS A 61 -4.82 7.12 -0.73
N SER A 62 -5.53 7.80 0.18
CA SER A 62 -6.60 8.73 -0.22
C SER A 62 -6.06 10.07 -0.71
N LYS A 63 -4.95 10.53 -0.12
CA LYS A 63 -4.23 11.76 -0.49
C LYS A 63 -2.85 11.44 -1.04
N GLU A 64 -2.27 12.41 -1.74
CA GLU A 64 -0.91 12.30 -2.28
C GLU A 64 0.12 12.07 -1.17
N LEU A 65 1.08 11.19 -1.47
CA LEU A 65 2.28 10.98 -0.66
C LEU A 65 3.30 12.06 -0.97
N SER A 66 4.18 12.35 0.00
CA SER A 66 5.39 13.11 -0.32
C SER A 66 6.27 12.36 -1.33
N HIS A 67 6.98 13.09 -2.19
CA HIS A 67 7.91 12.49 -3.18
C HIS A 67 8.89 11.52 -2.50
N PHE A 68 9.48 11.92 -1.37
CA PHE A 68 10.38 11.09 -0.59
C PHE A 68 9.75 9.78 -0.09
N ALA A 69 8.46 9.79 0.27
CA ALA A 69 7.77 8.58 0.70
C ALA A 69 7.48 7.65 -0.50
N ALA A 70 7.00 8.22 -1.60
CA ALA A 70 6.72 7.48 -2.83
C ALA A 70 7.99 6.80 -3.38
N ASP A 71 9.10 7.53 -3.46
CA ASP A 71 10.40 7.00 -3.90
C ASP A 71 10.84 5.84 -3.01
N LYS A 72 10.72 5.99 -1.69
CA LYS A 72 11.12 4.93 -0.75
C LYS A 72 10.27 3.67 -0.88
N PHE A 73 8.97 3.81 -1.13
CA PHE A 73 8.12 2.65 -1.43
C PHE A 73 8.53 1.99 -2.75
N PHE A 74 8.81 2.79 -3.78
CA PHE A 74 9.27 2.31 -5.08
C PHE A 74 10.59 1.52 -4.99
N GLU A 75 11.58 2.05 -4.25
CA GLU A 75 12.85 1.37 -3.97
C GLU A 75 12.62 0.04 -3.26
N SER A 76 11.76 0.06 -2.24
CA SER A 76 11.36 -1.11 -1.44
C SER A 76 10.55 -2.13 -2.25
N GLY A 77 10.17 -1.81 -3.49
CA GLY A 77 9.40 -2.69 -4.36
C GLY A 77 7.92 -2.79 -3.97
N ILE A 78 7.41 -1.79 -3.27
CA ILE A 78 6.04 -1.70 -2.80
C ILE A 78 5.28 -0.75 -3.73
N PRO A 79 4.29 -1.25 -4.49
CA PRO A 79 3.44 -0.38 -5.28
C PRO A 79 2.56 0.50 -4.38
N THR A 80 2.39 1.74 -4.81
CA THR A 80 1.52 2.74 -4.21
C THR A 80 0.39 3.07 -5.19
N PHE A 81 -0.86 3.00 -4.74
CA PHE A 81 -2.03 3.35 -5.54
C PHE A 81 -2.87 4.40 -4.84
N SER A 82 -3.63 5.17 -5.60
CA SER A 82 -4.66 6.06 -5.06
C SER A 82 -6.01 5.35 -4.90
N THR A 83 -6.89 5.91 -4.07
CA THR A 83 -8.30 5.46 -3.99
C THR A 83 -9.08 5.68 -5.29
N GLY A 84 -8.58 6.53 -6.20
CA GLY A 84 -9.12 6.67 -7.56
C GLY A 84 -8.78 5.49 -8.47
N GLU A 85 -7.66 4.80 -8.24
CA GLU A 85 -7.24 3.63 -9.01
C GLU A 85 -7.79 2.32 -8.43
N ILE A 86 -7.81 2.21 -7.09
CA ILE A 86 -8.33 1.05 -6.36
C ILE A 86 -9.36 1.56 -5.36
N PRO A 87 -10.65 1.56 -5.73
CA PRO A 87 -11.72 1.98 -4.84
C PRO A 87 -11.81 1.08 -3.60
N LEU A 88 -12.04 1.69 -2.45
CA LEU A 88 -12.31 0.94 -1.22
C LEU A 88 -13.79 0.57 -1.15
N LEU A 89 -14.05 -0.66 -0.72
CA LEU A 89 -15.38 -1.16 -0.42
C LEU A 89 -15.66 -0.89 1.06
N LEU A 90 -16.47 0.13 1.34
CA LEU A 90 -16.96 0.40 2.68
C LEU A 90 -18.01 -0.67 3.03
N LYS A 91 -17.62 -1.71 3.77
CA LYS A 91 -18.58 -2.61 4.40
C LYS A 91 -18.89 -2.09 5.79
N GLY A 92 -20.15 -1.70 5.98
CA GLY A 92 -20.62 -0.95 7.13
C GLY A 92 -20.13 -1.48 8.47
N GLU A 93 -19.55 -0.58 9.26
CA GLU A 93 -19.69 -0.31 10.71
C GLU A 93 -19.78 -1.45 11.73
N SER A 94 -19.74 -2.73 11.34
CA SER A 94 -20.12 -3.84 12.20
C SER A 94 -18.94 -4.69 12.71
N GLU A 95 -17.71 -4.41 12.28
CA GLU A 95 -16.51 -5.06 12.84
C GLU A 95 -15.40 -4.04 13.14
N GLY A 96 -15.56 -3.30 14.24
CA GLY A 96 -14.48 -2.52 14.87
C GLY A 96 -14.30 -1.11 14.31
N GLU A 97 -13.79 -0.22 15.15
CA GLU A 97 -13.69 1.24 14.99
C GLU A 97 -12.89 1.71 13.75
N GLY A 98 -13.39 1.56 12.52
CA GLY A 98 -12.79 2.16 11.32
C GLY A 98 -11.33 1.75 11.03
N ASP A 99 -10.86 0.65 11.62
CA ASP A 99 -9.45 0.22 11.55
C ASP A 99 -9.17 -0.76 10.40
N PHE A 100 -10.23 -1.17 9.69
CA PHE A 100 -10.16 -2.07 8.54
C PHE A 100 -11.01 -1.57 7.39
N ALA A 101 -10.54 -1.83 6.17
CA ALA A 101 -11.28 -1.59 4.95
C ALA A 101 -11.25 -2.85 4.07
N PHE A 102 -12.02 -2.85 2.99
CA PHE A 102 -12.03 -3.93 2.01
C PHE A 102 -11.70 -3.38 0.63
N VAL A 103 -11.05 -4.20 -0.20
CA VAL A 103 -10.80 -3.90 -1.61
C VAL A 103 -11.11 -5.12 -2.45
N ASP A 104 -11.44 -4.90 -3.72
CA ASP A 104 -11.53 -6.00 -4.67
C ASP A 104 -10.13 -6.61 -4.88
N GLU A 105 -9.98 -7.88 -4.49
CA GLU A 105 -8.74 -8.63 -4.57
C GLU A 105 -8.29 -8.84 -6.02
N ARG A 106 -9.22 -8.99 -6.96
CA ARG A 106 -8.90 -9.17 -8.38
C ARG A 106 -8.36 -7.88 -8.98
N LEU A 107 -9.02 -6.75 -8.69
CA LEU A 107 -8.57 -5.43 -9.12
C LEU A 107 -7.18 -5.13 -8.55
N LEU A 108 -7.01 -5.32 -7.24
CA LEU A 108 -5.73 -5.13 -6.56
C LEU A 108 -4.61 -5.98 -7.18
N ASN A 109 -4.84 -7.29 -7.32
CA ASN A 109 -3.83 -8.20 -7.86
C ASN A 109 -3.51 -7.87 -9.33
N GLY A 110 -4.51 -7.45 -10.11
CA GLY A 110 -4.32 -6.94 -11.47
C GLY A 110 -3.38 -5.74 -11.52
N LYS A 111 -3.69 -4.69 -10.74
CA LYS A 111 -2.89 -3.46 -10.66
C LYS A 111 -1.46 -3.72 -10.17
N VAL A 112 -1.31 -4.54 -9.13
CA VAL A 112 0.02 -4.94 -8.62
C VAL A 112 0.81 -5.70 -9.68
N ALA A 113 0.16 -6.57 -10.47
CA ALA A 113 0.82 -7.31 -11.54
C ALA A 113 1.24 -6.41 -12.71
N GLU A 114 0.39 -5.43 -13.09
CA GLU A 114 0.71 -4.40 -14.08
C GLU A 114 1.92 -3.58 -13.64
N TRP A 115 1.89 -3.01 -12.43
CA TRP A 115 3.00 -2.24 -11.88
C TRP A 115 4.32 -3.03 -11.85
N LYS A 116 4.27 -4.32 -11.47
CA LYS A 116 5.45 -5.19 -11.48
C LYS A 116 6.00 -5.42 -12.89
N LYS A 117 5.14 -5.49 -13.92
CA LYS A 117 5.57 -5.61 -15.32
C LYS A 117 6.24 -4.34 -15.80
N GLU A 118 5.68 -3.17 -15.49
CA GLU A 118 6.24 -1.87 -15.86
C GLU A 118 7.60 -1.63 -15.19
N ARG A 119 7.73 -1.95 -13.91
CA ARG A 119 9.02 -1.87 -13.19
C ARG A 119 10.09 -2.77 -13.83
N LYS A 120 9.72 -3.97 -14.31
CA LYS A 120 10.64 -4.87 -15.01
C LYS A 120 11.05 -4.32 -16.38
N ARG A 121 10.14 -3.70 -17.11
CA ARG A 121 10.42 -3.06 -18.40
C ARG A 121 11.36 -1.86 -18.24
N GLY A 122 11.09 -0.98 -17.28
CA GLY A 122 11.98 0.15 -16.98
C GLY A 122 13.38 -0.27 -16.53
N LYS A 123 13.52 -1.37 -15.77
CA LYS A 123 14.85 -1.92 -15.45
C LYS A 123 15.56 -2.59 -16.63
N ALA A 124 14.81 -3.17 -17.57
CA ALA A 124 15.38 -3.83 -18.75
C ALA A 124 15.95 -2.80 -19.75
N GLU A 125 15.30 -1.65 -19.92
CA GLU A 125 15.78 -0.60 -20.84
C GLU A 125 17.03 0.12 -20.30
N VAL A 126 17.11 0.36 -18.99
CA VAL A 126 18.29 1.01 -18.37
C VAL A 126 19.54 0.11 -18.42
N ASN A 127 19.37 -1.21 -18.39
CA ASN A 127 20.49 -2.17 -18.50
C ASN A 127 21.02 -2.34 -19.93
N VAL A 128 20.32 -1.83 -20.95
CA VAL A 128 20.78 -1.88 -22.35
C VAL A 128 21.63 -0.65 -22.71
N VAL A 129 21.60 0.41 -21.90
CA VAL A 129 22.30 1.68 -22.18
C VAL A 129 23.74 1.75 -21.63
N PHE A 130 24.22 0.72 -20.92
CA PHE A 130 25.63 0.60 -20.47
C PHE A 130 26.36 -0.56 -21.17
N ILE A 131 26.36 -0.57 -22.50
CA ILE A 131 27.35 -1.33 -23.29
C ILE A 131 27.74 -0.46 -24.50
N VAL A 132 28.66 0.50 -24.29
CA VAL A 132 29.57 1.05 -25.30
C VAL A 132 30.76 1.70 -24.61
#